data_AF-A0A7K3RWQ9-F1
#
_entry.id   AF-A0A7K3RWQ9-F1
#
_cell.length_a   1.000
_cell.length_b   1.000
_cell.length_c   1.000
_cell.angle_alpha   90.00
_cell.angle_beta   90.00
_cell.angle_gamma   90.00
#
_symmetry.space_group_name_H-M   'P 1'
#
loop_
_entity.id
_entity.type
_entity.pdbx_description
1 polymer ?
#
loop_
_entity_poly.entity_id
_entity_poly.type
_entity_poly.pdbx_seq_one_letter_code
_entity_poly.pdbx_strand_id
1 'polypeptide(L)'
;RADLGRIDAGQALRRLLPWATGDAARLDELAPERIEVPSGSRIRVEYGGEQPVLAVKLQELFGLAETPRVAGVPVLVHLLSPAGRPAAVTADLASFWREGYKAVRAELRGRYPKHPWPEDPATVPATRYTSARLRGR
;
A
#
# COMPACT_ATOMS: atom_id res chain seq x y z
N ARG A 1 10.87 11.44 -35.72
CA ARG A 1 11.15 11.41 -34.26
C ARG A 1 9.96 10.95 -33.41
N ALA A 2 8.88 10.40 -33.99
CA ALA A 2 7.65 10.02 -33.27
C ALA A 2 7.58 8.54 -32.82
N ASP A 3 8.56 7.70 -33.19
CA ASP A 3 8.50 6.25 -32.93
C ASP A 3 8.91 5.81 -31.53
N LEU A 4 9.83 6.54 -30.88
CA LEU A 4 10.38 6.14 -29.59
C LEU A 4 9.33 6.14 -28.47
N GLY A 5 8.31 6.99 -28.56
CA GLY A 5 7.23 7.06 -27.56
C GLY A 5 6.28 5.86 -27.56
N ARG A 6 6.35 4.98 -28.57
CA ARG A 6 5.53 3.76 -28.68
C ARG A 6 6.24 2.52 -28.14
N ILE A 7 7.50 2.64 -27.77
CA ILE A 7 8.28 1.53 -27.24
C ILE A 7 7.96 1.38 -25.75
N ASP A 8 7.43 0.23 -25.35
CA ASP A 8 7.36 -0.16 -23.95
C ASP A 8 8.78 -0.47 -23.45
N ALA A 9 9.45 0.57 -22.97
CA ALA A 9 10.80 0.48 -22.44
C ALA A 9 10.90 -0.50 -21.27
N GLY A 10 9.83 -0.66 -20.48
CA GLY A 10 9.77 -1.62 -19.37
C GLY A 10 9.84 -3.06 -19.87
N GLN A 11 9.05 -3.39 -20.89
CA GLN A 11 9.12 -4.70 -21.55
C GLN A 11 10.45 -4.93 -22.27
N ALA A 12 11.01 -3.91 -22.92
CA ALA A 12 12.31 -4.01 -23.57
C ALA A 12 13.44 -4.30 -22.56
N LEU A 13 13.46 -3.61 -21.41
CA LEU A 13 14.40 -3.86 -20.32
C LEU A 13 14.22 -5.25 -19.70
N ARG A 14 12.97 -5.70 -19.48
CA ARG A 14 12.69 -7.06 -18.97
C ARG A 14 13.20 -8.16 -19.90
N ARG A 15 13.26 -7.92 -21.21
CA ARG A 15 13.84 -8.88 -22.18
C ARG A 15 15.36 -8.96 -22.14
N LEU A 16 16.03 -7.96 -21.56
CA LEU A 16 17.47 -8.00 -21.31
C LEU A 16 17.83 -8.85 -20.08
N LEU A 17 16.86 -9.12 -19.20
CA LEU A 17 17.05 -10.10 -18.13
C LEU A 17 17.04 -11.50 -18.74
N PRO A 18 18.02 -12.37 -18.44
CA PRO A 18 18.03 -13.71 -19.01
C PRO A 18 16.84 -14.51 -18.45
N TRP A 19 15.82 -14.72 -19.30
CA TRP A 19 14.62 -15.47 -18.91
C TRP A 19 14.94 -16.94 -18.58
N ALA A 20 16.02 -17.48 -19.15
CA ALA A 20 16.49 -18.85 -18.93
C ALA A 20 17.08 -19.10 -17.52
N THR A 21 17.50 -18.06 -16.80
CA THR A 21 18.05 -18.18 -15.43
C THR A 21 17.03 -17.89 -14.34
N GLY A 22 15.81 -17.43 -14.69
CA GLY A 22 14.76 -17.08 -13.73
C GLY A 22 14.88 -15.68 -13.12
N ASP A 23 15.83 -14.85 -13.57
CA ASP A 23 16.11 -13.54 -12.97
C ASP A 23 14.95 -12.54 -13.11
N ALA A 24 14.13 -12.67 -14.16
CA ALA A 24 12.93 -11.85 -14.32
C ALA A 24 11.85 -12.15 -13.25
N ALA A 25 11.65 -13.43 -12.91
CA ALA A 25 10.74 -13.82 -11.82
C ALA A 25 11.28 -13.36 -10.47
N ARG A 26 12.59 -13.51 -10.26
CA ARG A 26 13.29 -13.02 -9.07
C ARG A 26 13.17 -11.50 -8.90
N LEU A 27 13.17 -10.73 -9.99
CA LEU A 27 12.94 -9.28 -9.93
C LEU A 27 11.51 -8.94 -9.48
N ASP A 28 10.50 -9.62 -10.04
CA ASP A 28 9.11 -9.38 -9.63
C ASP A 28 8.85 -9.79 -8.17
N GLU A 29 9.58 -10.78 -7.65
CA GLU A 29 9.57 -11.16 -6.23
C GLU A 29 10.31 -10.15 -5.34
N LEU A 30 11.50 -9.69 -5.76
CA LEU A 30 12.35 -8.82 -4.95
C LEU A 30 11.93 -7.35 -4.99
N ALA A 31 11.31 -6.89 -6.08
CA ALA A 31 10.88 -5.51 -6.29
C ALA A 31 9.52 -5.48 -7.03
N PRO A 32 8.44 -5.94 -6.37
CA PRO A 32 7.13 -6.01 -6.99
C PRO A 32 6.62 -4.63 -7.40
N GLU A 33 6.01 -4.52 -8.58
CA GLU A 33 5.38 -3.26 -9.00
C GLU A 33 4.20 -2.88 -8.08
N ARG A 34 3.51 -3.89 -7.54
CA ARG A 34 2.33 -3.71 -6.69
C ARG A 34 2.35 -4.68 -5.51
N ILE A 35 1.93 -4.18 -4.35
CA ILE A 35 1.66 -4.98 -3.15
C ILE A 35 0.16 -5.13 -2.99
N GLU A 36 -0.28 -6.37 -2.75
CA GLU A 36 -1.66 -6.64 -2.33
C GLU A 36 -1.79 -6.38 -0.84
N VAL A 37 -2.74 -5.51 -0.46
CA VAL A 37 -3.01 -5.17 0.94
C VAL A 37 -4.24 -5.95 1.44
N PRO A 38 -4.50 -6.05 2.76
CA PRO A 38 -5.56 -6.91 3.30
C PRO A 38 -6.96 -6.67 2.74
N SER A 39 -7.25 -5.47 2.22
CA SER A 39 -8.51 -5.18 1.53
C SER A 39 -8.68 -5.93 0.18
N GLY A 40 -7.63 -6.58 -0.32
CA GLY A 40 -7.52 -7.17 -1.65
C GLY A 40 -7.10 -6.17 -2.74
N SER A 41 -6.85 -4.91 -2.40
CA SER A 41 -6.36 -3.92 -3.37
C SER A 41 -4.89 -4.15 -3.71
N ARG A 42 -4.51 -3.96 -4.97
CA ARG A 42 -3.12 -4.00 -5.45
C ARG A 42 -2.55 -2.60 -5.64
N ILE A 43 -1.83 -2.12 -4.63
CA ILE A 43 -1.31 -0.76 -4.53
C ILE A 43 0.08 -0.69 -5.18
N ARG A 44 0.32 0.33 -6.02
CA ARG A 44 1.61 0.54 -6.68
C ARG A 44 2.69 0.90 -5.64
N VAL A 45 3.87 0.33 -5.81
CA VAL A 45 5.06 0.66 -5.03
C VAL A 45 5.90 1.66 -5.82
N GLU A 46 6.35 2.71 -5.14
CA GLU A 46 7.24 3.72 -5.72
C GLU A 46 8.68 3.47 -5.25
N TYR A 47 9.61 3.31 -6.20
CA TYR A 47 11.02 2.99 -5.94
C TYR A 47 11.97 4.17 -6.22
N GLY A 48 11.44 5.40 -6.23
CA GLY A 48 12.20 6.60 -6.63
C GLY A 48 13.18 7.14 -5.57
N GLY A 49 13.28 6.51 -4.40
CA GLY A 49 14.13 6.96 -3.30
C GLY A 49 14.73 5.79 -2.52
N GLU A 50 15.28 6.08 -1.33
CA GLU A 50 15.99 5.12 -0.47
C GLU A 50 15.11 3.97 0.05
N GLN A 51 13.80 4.18 0.14
CA GLN A 51 12.83 3.16 0.59
C GLN A 51 11.69 3.03 -0.43
N PRO A 52 11.16 1.81 -0.62
CA PRO A 52 9.93 1.62 -1.38
C PRO A 52 8.77 2.29 -0.64
N VAL A 53 7.97 3.08 -1.36
CA VAL A 53 6.83 3.83 -0.79
C VAL A 53 5.52 3.19 -1.19
N LEU A 54 4.61 3.04 -0.23
CA LEU A 54 3.25 2.56 -0.42
C LEU A 54 2.24 3.61 0.06
N ALA A 55 1.63 4.32 -0.89
CA ALA A 55 0.57 5.28 -0.62
C ALA A 55 -0.80 4.59 -0.63
N VAL A 56 -1.39 4.38 0.55
CA VAL A 56 -2.56 3.51 0.74
C VAL A 56 -3.53 4.11 1.75
N LYS A 57 -4.83 3.94 1.50
CA LYS A 57 -5.85 4.36 2.46
C LYS A 57 -5.71 3.57 3.75
N LEU A 58 -5.71 4.26 4.88
CA LEU A 58 -5.49 3.65 6.19
C LEU A 58 -6.41 2.44 6.44
N GLN A 59 -7.69 2.56 6.10
CA GLN A 59 -8.67 1.48 6.32
C GLN A 59 -8.45 0.21 5.48
N GLU A 60 -7.59 0.28 4.47
CA GLU A 60 -7.19 -0.88 3.67
C GLU A 60 -6.09 -1.73 4.31
N LEU A 61 -5.48 -1.21 5.38
CA LEU A 61 -4.43 -1.89 6.16
C LEU A 61 -4.93 -2.46 7.49
N PHE A 62 -6.23 -2.35 7.82
CA PHE A 62 -6.75 -3.00 9.02
C PHE A 62 -6.45 -4.50 9.01
N GLY A 63 -6.11 -5.05 10.18
CA GLY A 63 -5.63 -6.42 10.32
C GLY A 63 -4.15 -6.65 9.93
N LEU A 64 -3.46 -5.71 9.28
CA LEU A 64 -2.03 -5.84 8.99
C LEU A 64 -1.19 -5.39 10.18
N ALA A 65 -0.63 -6.35 10.92
CA ALA A 65 0.14 -6.05 12.13
C ALA A 65 1.51 -5.40 11.84
N GLU A 66 2.23 -5.93 10.84
CA GLU A 66 3.63 -5.61 10.56
C GLU A 66 3.79 -4.86 9.24
N THR A 67 4.83 -4.01 9.14
CA THR A 67 5.17 -3.33 7.89
C THR A 67 5.64 -4.36 6.84
N PRO A 68 5.07 -4.38 5.63
CA PRO A 68 5.61 -5.18 4.54
C PRO A 68 7.06 -4.81 4.22
N ARG A 69 7.85 -5.80 3.80
CA ARG A 69 9.24 -5.59 3.37
C ARG A 69 9.39 -5.99 1.92
N VAL A 70 10.21 -5.23 1.21
CA VAL A 70 10.61 -5.50 -0.18
C VAL A 70 12.14 -5.64 -0.20
N ALA A 71 12.63 -6.80 -0.65
CA ALA A 71 14.05 -7.16 -0.57
C ALA A 71 14.70 -6.91 0.82
N GLY A 72 13.95 -7.15 1.91
CA GLY A 72 14.40 -6.93 3.29
C GLY A 72 14.25 -5.48 3.79
N VAL A 73 14.02 -4.52 2.91
CA VAL A 73 13.80 -3.11 3.24
C VAL A 73 12.35 -2.88 3.66
N PRO A 74 12.07 -2.26 4.83
CA PRO A 74 10.71 -1.91 5.21
C PRO A 74 10.13 -0.87 4.26
N VAL A 75 8.87 -1.07 3.88
CA VAL A 75 8.13 -0.14 3.03
C VAL A 75 7.73 1.09 3.84
N LEU A 76 8.01 2.29 3.31
CA LEU A 76 7.50 3.53 3.86
C LEU A 76 6.02 3.66 3.51
N VAL A 77 5.15 3.59 4.51
CA VAL A 77 3.70 3.64 4.33
C VAL A 77 3.23 5.08 4.45
N HIS A 78 2.74 5.64 3.35
CA HIS A 78 1.99 6.90 3.35
C HIS A 78 0.52 6.56 3.60
N LEU A 79 0.09 6.71 4.84
CA LEU A 79 -1.27 6.45 5.27
C LEU A 79 -2.19 7.59 4.80
N LEU A 80 -3.15 7.26 3.95
CA LEU A 80 -4.05 8.22 3.34
C LEU A 80 -5.43 8.19 3.99
N SER A 81 -6.08 9.35 4.01
CA SER A 81 -7.51 9.47 4.27
C SER A 81 -8.34 8.85 3.14
N PRO A 82 -9.66 8.66 3.31
CA PRO A 82 -10.53 8.19 2.24
C PRO A 82 -10.49 9.02 0.96
N ALA A 83 -10.19 10.32 1.09
CA ALA A 83 -10.06 11.28 -0.01
C ALA A 83 -8.63 11.33 -0.60
N GLY A 84 -7.73 10.44 -0.19
CA GLY A 84 -6.36 10.37 -0.71
C GLY A 84 -5.41 11.43 -0.13
N ARG A 85 -5.80 12.14 0.94
CA ARG A 85 -4.93 13.12 1.60
C ARG A 85 -4.01 12.42 2.60
N PRO A 86 -2.72 12.81 2.70
CA PRO A 86 -1.84 12.27 3.73
C PRO A 86 -2.41 12.48 5.13
N ALA A 87 -2.40 11.42 5.94
CA ALA A 87 -2.83 11.43 7.34
C ALA A 87 -1.68 11.07 8.28
N ALA A 88 -0.79 10.18 7.88
CA ALA A 88 0.44 9.84 8.59
C ALA A 88 1.45 9.20 7.63
N VAL A 89 2.72 9.16 8.06
CA VAL A 89 3.80 8.45 7.36
C VAL A 89 4.51 7.58 8.40
N THR A 90 4.74 6.31 8.10
CA THR A 90 5.46 5.39 8.99
C THR A 90 6.21 4.31 8.23
N ALA A 91 7.38 3.91 8.72
CA ALA A 91 8.06 2.67 8.31
C ALA A 91 7.85 1.53 9.34
N ASP A 92 7.19 1.83 10.47
CA ASP A 92 6.85 0.88 11.53
C ASP A 92 5.34 0.95 11.79
N LEU A 93 4.63 0.03 11.14
CA LEU A 93 3.18 -0.05 11.20
C LEU A 93 2.70 -0.58 12.56
N ALA A 94 3.48 -1.46 13.19
CA ALA A 94 3.17 -2.01 14.51
C ALA A 94 3.18 -0.91 15.58
N SER A 95 4.21 -0.06 15.59
CA SER A 95 4.28 1.11 16.48
C SER A 95 3.20 2.14 16.14
N PHE A 96 2.90 2.34 14.85
CA PHE A 96 1.78 3.22 14.45
C PHE A 96 0.44 2.74 15.04
N TRP A 97 0.12 1.44 14.97
CA TRP A 97 -1.14 0.94 15.52
C TRP A 97 -1.23 1.11 17.03
N ARG A 98 -0.12 0.85 17.75
CA ARG A 98 -0.05 0.97 19.22
C ARG A 98 -0.16 2.42 19.70
N GLU A 99 0.48 3.35 18.99
CA GLU A 99 0.74 4.70 19.53
C GLU A 99 0.09 5.81 18.69
N GLY A 100 0.17 5.72 17.36
CA GLY A 100 -0.25 6.78 16.44
C GLY A 100 -1.74 6.72 16.03
N TYR A 101 -2.30 5.51 15.91
CA TYR A 101 -3.62 5.31 15.32
C TYR A 101 -4.73 6.05 16.08
N LYS A 102 -4.67 6.09 17.42
CA LYS A 102 -5.70 6.73 18.24
C LYS A 102 -5.94 8.20 17.87
N ALA A 103 -4.85 8.96 17.63
CA ALA A 103 -4.93 10.36 17.26
C ALA A 103 -5.46 10.53 15.81
N VAL A 104 -4.89 9.79 14.86
CA VAL A 104 -5.31 9.83 13.45
C VAL A 104 -6.78 9.41 13.30
N ARG A 105 -7.21 8.37 14.02
CA ARG A 105 -8.60 7.92 14.08
C ARG A 105 -9.53 9.02 14.57
N ALA A 106 -9.16 9.75 15.63
CA ALA A 106 -10.00 10.81 16.19
C ALA A 106 -10.26 11.93 15.17
N GLU A 107 -9.27 12.28 14.36
CA GLU A 107 -9.42 13.24 13.26
C GLU A 107 -10.26 12.66 12.11
N LEU A 108 -9.87 11.48 11.61
CA LEU A 108 -10.50 10.87 10.44
C LEU A 108 -11.96 10.52 10.67
N ARG A 109 -12.34 10.07 11.88
CA ARG A 109 -13.74 9.75 12.19
C ARG A 109 -14.64 10.98 12.16
N GLY A 110 -14.11 12.16 12.51
CA GLY A 110 -14.85 13.42 12.44
C GLY A 110 -15.04 13.89 11.00
N ARG A 111 -13.97 13.82 10.18
CA ARG A 111 -14.01 14.27 8.77
C ARG A 111 -14.69 13.28 7.82
N TYR A 112 -14.64 11.99 8.12
CA TYR A 112 -15.11 10.92 7.24
C TYR A 112 -16.00 9.90 7.99
N PRO A 113 -17.16 10.31 8.54
CA PRO A 113 -17.99 9.47 9.41
C PRO A 113 -18.61 8.25 8.72
N LYS A 114 -18.64 8.22 7.37
CA LYS A 114 -19.18 7.10 6.58
C LYS A 114 -18.20 5.93 6.43
N HIS A 115 -16.95 6.05 6.88
CA HIS A 115 -15.92 5.02 6.78
C HIS A 115 -15.72 4.27 8.11
N PRO A 116 -15.19 3.03 8.07
CA PRO A 116 -14.94 2.27 9.28
C PRO A 116 -13.72 2.83 10.04
N TRP A 117 -13.92 3.16 11.32
CA TRP A 117 -12.88 3.65 12.23
C TRP A 117 -12.95 2.88 13.55
N PRO A 118 -12.62 1.58 13.54
CA PRO A 118 -12.70 0.73 14.72
C PRO A 118 -11.82 1.28 15.85
N GLU A 119 -12.12 0.93 17.09
CA GLU A 119 -11.19 1.21 18.20
C GLU A 119 -9.97 0.31 18.12
N ASP A 120 -10.20 -0.97 17.81
CA ASP A 120 -9.15 -1.94 17.52
C ASP A 120 -9.07 -2.22 16.00
N PRO A 121 -8.00 -1.76 15.31
CA PRO A 121 -7.82 -1.98 13.87
C PRO A 121 -7.49 -3.43 13.51
N ALA A 122 -7.15 -4.30 14.47
CA ALA A 122 -6.87 -5.71 14.22
C ALA A 122 -8.15 -6.56 14.11
N THR A 123 -9.28 -6.10 14.67
CA THR A 123 -10.49 -6.92 14.81
C THR A 123 -11.51 -6.73 13.69
N VAL A 124 -11.24 -5.87 12.71
CA VAL A 124 -12.18 -5.61 11.60
C VAL A 124 -11.55 -5.96 10.25
N PRO A 125 -12.33 -6.47 9.29
CA PRO A 125 -11.84 -6.70 7.95
C PRO A 125 -11.48 -5.38 7.28
N ALA A 126 -10.30 -5.33 6.65
CA ALA A 126 -9.89 -4.21 5.82
C ALA A 126 -10.84 -4.01 4.63
N THR A 127 -11.00 -2.76 4.21
CA THR A 127 -11.84 -2.44 3.06
C THR A 127 -11.42 -1.15 2.39
N ARG A 128 -11.68 -1.03 1.10
CA ARG A 128 -11.58 0.26 0.39
C ARG A 128 -12.87 1.09 0.44
N TYR A 129 -13.95 0.54 1.00
CA TYR A 129 -15.30 1.09 0.89
C TYR A 129 -15.77 1.78 2.18
N THR A 130 -16.97 2.37 2.10
CA THR A 130 -17.71 2.92 3.24
C THR A 130 -18.42 1.83 4.03
N SER A 131 -18.75 2.10 5.29
CA SER A 131 -19.45 1.16 6.17
C SER A 131 -20.83 0.75 5.64
N ALA A 132 -21.51 1.64 4.91
CA ALA A 132 -22.80 1.32 4.28
C ALA A 132 -22.67 0.23 3.21
N ARG A 133 -21.58 0.25 2.43
CA ARG A 133 -21.33 -0.73 1.36
C ARG A 133 -20.90 -2.09 1.91
N LEU A 134 -20.36 -2.14 3.12
CA LEU A 134 -20.05 -3.39 3.82
C LEU A 134 -21.30 -4.12 4.30
N ARG A 135 -22.34 -3.41 4.74
CA ARG A 135 -23.59 -4.01 5.27
C ARG A 135 -24.52 -4.57 4.19
N GLY A 136 -24.37 -4.12 2.95
CA GLY A 136 -25.18 -4.56 1.82
C GLY A 136 -24.56 -5.72 1.01
N ARG A 137 -23.49 -6.32 1.53
CA ARG A 137 -22.85 -7.53 1.02
C ARG A 137 -22.99 -8.63 2.04
#